data_AF-A0A951GGC7-F1
#
_entry.id   AF-A0A951GGC7-F1
#
_cell.length_a   1.000
_cell.length_b   1.000
_cell.length_c   1.000
_cell.angle_alpha   90.00
_cell.angle_beta   90.00
_cell.angle_gamma   90.00
#
_symmetry.space_group_name_H-M   'P 1'
#
loop_
_entity.id
_entity.type
_entity.pdbx_description
1 polymer ?
#
loop_
_entity_poly.entity_id
_entity_poly.type
_entity_poly.pdbx_seq_one_letter_code
_entity_poly.pdbx_strand_id
1 'polypeptide(L)'
;QQDVAIASILAQPFDTFVFWAYSQNASNASPSPTDAAADNVFAPQYLQTNYGEIYDLVVWLRTVYNGTNRSFFIGDWEMDNKMACSGACDPLPATIANVIAWENTRQQALDDAKAATPNSTVPVWHYAEVNFVQPIMSGSARPRMINAVMPYINPDYVSYSAWDSLWPSITALPGALTYIQSHMLPKPSVPGARVFVGEFGAKASYWGPDKQNTLSMSIIREALNWGVPLVFYWAVYDNTGSGYWLVDNTNTPQPVYYSFQAQYKANQ
;
A
#
# COMPACT_ATOMS: atom_id res chain seq x y z
N GLN A 1 -25.25 6.44 -3.97
CA GLN A 1 -25.52 5.25 -4.80
C GLN A 1 -24.25 4.43 -4.81
N GLN A 2 -24.29 3.12 -4.52
CA GLN A 2 -23.09 2.29 -4.60
C GLN A 2 -22.75 2.06 -6.07
N ASP A 3 -21.48 2.21 -6.43
CA ASP A 3 -20.98 1.80 -7.74
C ASP A 3 -21.16 0.28 -7.89
N VAL A 4 -21.84 -0.14 -8.96
CA VAL A 4 -22.16 -1.55 -9.21
C VAL A 4 -20.89 -2.40 -9.35
N ALA A 5 -19.81 -1.85 -9.89
CA ALA A 5 -18.54 -2.53 -10.01
C ALA A 5 -17.91 -2.77 -8.63
N ILE A 6 -17.85 -1.75 -7.78
CA ILE A 6 -17.31 -1.88 -6.41
C ILE A 6 -18.13 -2.89 -5.61
N ALA A 7 -19.47 -2.81 -5.69
CA ALA A 7 -20.34 -3.78 -5.02
C ALA A 7 -20.09 -5.21 -5.53
N SER A 8 -19.84 -5.41 -6.82
CA SER A 8 -19.55 -6.73 -7.40
C SER A 8 -18.21 -7.32 -6.94
N ILE A 9 -17.18 -6.47 -6.77
CA ILE A 9 -15.86 -6.87 -6.25
C ILE A 9 -16.00 -7.24 -4.78
N LEU A 10 -16.69 -6.41 -3.99
CA LEU A 10 -16.91 -6.68 -2.58
C LEU A 10 -17.85 -7.88 -2.39
N ALA A 11 -18.71 -8.24 -3.33
CA ALA A 11 -19.53 -9.45 -3.23
C ALA A 11 -18.73 -10.77 -3.40
N GLN A 12 -17.47 -10.70 -3.86
CA GLN A 12 -16.63 -11.88 -4.02
C GLN A 12 -16.33 -12.56 -2.67
N PRO A 13 -16.05 -13.87 -2.65
CA PRO A 13 -15.83 -14.65 -1.43
C PRO A 13 -14.41 -14.47 -0.88
N PHE A 14 -13.99 -13.21 -0.69
CA PHE A 14 -12.74 -12.86 -0.02
C PHE A 14 -13.03 -12.35 1.41
N ASP A 15 -12.19 -12.73 2.36
CA ASP A 15 -12.26 -12.26 3.74
C ASP A 15 -11.38 -11.02 3.99
N THR A 16 -10.37 -10.79 3.16
CA THR A 16 -9.48 -9.64 3.28
C THR A 16 -9.46 -8.86 1.98
N PHE A 17 -9.75 -7.57 2.09
CA PHE A 17 -9.70 -6.62 0.99
C PHE A 17 -8.64 -5.56 1.30
N VAL A 18 -7.76 -5.31 0.32
CA VAL A 18 -6.76 -4.24 0.38
C VAL A 18 -6.91 -3.43 -0.89
N PHE A 19 -7.12 -2.12 -0.74
CA PHE A 19 -7.32 -1.25 -1.89
C PHE A 19 -6.90 0.19 -1.57
N TRP A 20 -6.60 0.93 -2.63
CA TRP A 20 -6.36 2.35 -2.57
C TRP A 20 -7.69 3.10 -2.61
N ALA A 21 -7.81 4.17 -1.83
CA ALA A 21 -9.00 5.02 -1.83
C ALA A 21 -8.61 6.49 -1.93
N TYR A 22 -9.11 7.16 -2.98
CA TYR A 22 -8.87 8.57 -3.26
C TYR A 22 -10.19 9.33 -3.33
N SER A 23 -10.18 10.58 -2.87
CA SER A 23 -11.40 11.38 -2.83
C SER A 23 -11.90 11.77 -4.22
N GLN A 24 -13.22 11.88 -4.42
CA GLN A 24 -13.84 12.03 -5.76
C GLN A 24 -13.47 13.28 -6.57
N ASN A 25 -12.76 14.24 -5.97
CA ASN A 25 -12.32 15.48 -6.64
C ASN A 25 -10.81 15.69 -6.55
N ALA A 26 -10.07 14.67 -6.12
CA ALA A 26 -8.63 14.65 -6.15
C ALA A 26 -8.16 13.87 -7.38
N SER A 27 -7.28 14.47 -8.18
CA SER A 27 -6.51 13.69 -9.15
C SER A 27 -5.57 12.73 -8.39
N ASN A 28 -4.96 11.75 -9.07
CA ASN A 28 -3.87 10.93 -8.53
C ASN A 28 -2.52 11.20 -9.27
N ALA A 29 -2.40 12.38 -9.88
CA ALA A 29 -1.18 12.86 -10.52
C ALA A 29 -0.06 13.25 -9.52
N SER A 30 1.17 13.32 -9.99
CA SER A 30 2.25 13.96 -9.21
C SER A 30 1.95 15.45 -8.98
N PRO A 31 2.34 16.03 -7.83
CA PRO A 31 2.17 17.44 -7.55
C PRO A 31 3.06 18.30 -8.44
N SER A 32 2.75 19.59 -8.51
CA SER A 32 3.63 20.55 -9.16
C SER A 32 4.93 20.71 -8.35
N PRO A 33 6.11 20.63 -8.99
CA PRO A 33 7.39 20.82 -8.30
C PRO A 33 7.62 22.28 -7.87
N THR A 34 6.76 23.21 -8.28
CA THR A 34 6.91 24.65 -8.01
C THR A 34 5.68 25.29 -7.35
N ASP A 35 4.57 24.55 -7.20
CA ASP A 35 3.32 25.09 -6.66
C ASP A 35 2.58 24.05 -5.81
N ALA A 36 2.74 24.14 -4.49
CA ALA A 36 2.08 23.25 -3.56
C ALA A 36 0.55 23.49 -3.43
N ALA A 37 0.00 24.59 -3.97
CA ALA A 37 -1.45 24.80 -4.04
C ALA A 37 -2.07 24.03 -5.21
N ALA A 38 -1.27 23.76 -6.25
CA ALA A 38 -1.57 22.81 -7.33
C ALA A 38 -1.20 21.36 -6.97
N ASP A 39 -0.96 21.09 -5.68
CA ASP A 39 -0.85 19.73 -5.17
C ASP A 39 -2.11 18.92 -5.50
N ASN A 40 -1.92 17.62 -5.53
CA ASN A 40 -2.89 16.71 -6.07
C ASN A 40 -3.89 16.22 -4.99
N VAL A 41 -3.89 14.94 -4.61
CA VAL A 41 -4.85 14.40 -3.63
C VAL A 41 -4.66 14.92 -2.20
N PHE A 42 -3.46 15.38 -1.87
CA PHE A 42 -3.09 15.89 -0.55
C PHE A 42 -3.24 17.41 -0.40
N ALA A 43 -3.76 18.12 -1.40
CA ALA A 43 -3.91 19.57 -1.31
C ALA A 43 -4.87 19.97 -0.16
N PRO A 44 -4.57 21.03 0.61
CA PRO A 44 -5.34 21.39 1.81
C PRO A 44 -6.84 21.55 1.61
N GLN A 45 -7.26 22.07 0.45
CA GLN A 45 -8.68 22.25 0.11
C GLN A 45 -9.47 20.94 0.08
N TYR A 46 -8.81 19.80 -0.11
CA TYR A 46 -9.46 18.49 -0.17
C TYR A 46 -9.46 17.75 1.18
N LEU A 47 -8.82 18.26 2.23
CA LEU A 47 -8.71 17.54 3.51
C LEU A 47 -10.07 17.25 4.13
N GLN A 48 -10.97 18.23 4.18
CA GLN A 48 -12.32 18.03 4.74
C GLN A 48 -13.15 17.01 3.93
N THR A 49 -12.99 17.03 2.60
CA THR A 49 -13.66 16.05 1.73
C THR A 49 -13.07 14.66 1.92
N ASN A 50 -11.73 14.55 2.03
CA ASN A 50 -11.05 13.29 2.32
C ASN A 50 -11.49 12.71 3.67
N TYR A 51 -11.59 13.55 4.70
CA TYR A 51 -12.11 13.13 5.99
C TYR A 51 -13.50 12.51 5.84
N GLY A 52 -14.44 13.25 5.24
CA GLY A 52 -15.83 12.81 5.09
C GLY A 52 -15.95 11.52 4.28
N GLU A 53 -15.28 11.43 3.14
CA GLU A 53 -15.38 10.27 2.26
C GLU A 53 -14.74 9.01 2.88
N ILE A 54 -13.61 9.14 3.59
CA ILE A 54 -13.02 8.00 4.31
C ILE A 54 -13.86 7.61 5.51
N TYR A 55 -14.37 8.57 6.28
CA TYR A 55 -15.27 8.32 7.40
C TYR A 55 -16.51 7.53 6.94
N ASP A 56 -17.20 8.03 5.91
CA ASP A 56 -18.43 7.42 5.38
C ASP A 56 -18.15 6.02 4.81
N LEU A 57 -17.03 5.84 4.12
CA LEU A 57 -16.61 4.53 3.62
C LEU A 57 -16.38 3.54 4.77
N VAL A 58 -15.66 3.94 5.81
CA VAL A 58 -15.37 3.07 6.97
C VAL A 58 -16.65 2.73 7.72
N VAL A 59 -17.53 3.72 7.99
CA VAL A 59 -18.85 3.46 8.61
C VAL A 59 -19.66 2.48 7.79
N TRP A 60 -19.69 2.66 6.46
CA TRP A 60 -20.42 1.79 5.55
C TRP A 60 -19.87 0.36 5.57
N LEU A 61 -18.56 0.17 5.42
CA LEU A 61 -17.91 -1.15 5.47
C LEU A 61 -18.21 -1.87 6.79
N ARG A 62 -18.07 -1.15 7.91
CA ARG A 62 -18.29 -1.70 9.25
C ARG A 62 -19.76 -2.00 9.54
N THR A 63 -20.69 -1.32 8.87
CA THR A 63 -22.13 -1.56 9.02
C THR A 63 -22.61 -2.69 8.13
N VAL A 64 -22.28 -2.66 6.84
CA VAL A 64 -22.76 -3.63 5.84
C VAL A 64 -22.19 -5.01 6.06
N TYR A 65 -20.94 -5.11 6.49
CA TYR A 65 -20.26 -6.39 6.68
C TYR A 65 -20.21 -6.83 8.14
N ASN A 66 -20.93 -6.15 9.05
CA ASN A 66 -20.96 -6.53 10.45
C ASN A 66 -21.40 -7.99 10.64
N GLY A 67 -20.74 -8.73 11.53
CA GLY A 67 -21.00 -10.16 11.76
C GLY A 67 -20.42 -11.10 10.71
N THR A 68 -19.70 -10.58 9.70
CA THR A 68 -18.87 -11.40 8.80
C THR A 68 -17.42 -11.47 9.30
N ASN A 69 -16.61 -12.35 8.68
CA ASN A 69 -15.17 -12.43 8.93
C ASN A 69 -14.35 -11.45 8.06
N ARG A 70 -15.01 -10.46 7.45
CA ARG A 70 -14.36 -9.56 6.51
C ARG A 70 -13.47 -8.54 7.19
N SER A 71 -12.42 -8.16 6.50
CA SER A 71 -11.41 -7.20 6.93
C SER A 71 -10.97 -6.32 5.78
N PHE A 72 -10.67 -5.05 6.07
CA PHE A 72 -10.40 -4.03 5.06
C PHE A 72 -9.16 -3.23 5.39
N PHE A 73 -8.28 -3.04 4.39
CA PHE A 73 -7.13 -2.16 4.45
C PHE A 73 -7.29 -1.08 3.39
N ILE A 74 -7.25 0.17 3.81
CA ILE A 74 -7.48 1.34 2.96
C ILE A 74 -6.22 2.20 3.00
N GLY A 75 -5.66 2.53 1.85
CA GLY A 75 -4.44 3.34 1.80
C GLY A 75 -4.27 4.09 0.50
N ASP A 76 -3.02 4.42 0.21
CA ASP A 76 -2.57 5.13 -0.98
C ASP A 76 -1.62 4.26 -1.81
N TRP A 77 -1.26 4.76 -2.99
CA TRP A 77 -0.37 4.13 -3.95
C TRP A 77 0.92 4.95 -4.11
N GLU A 78 2.03 4.36 -3.69
CA GLU A 78 3.39 4.85 -3.89
C GLU A 78 3.62 6.34 -3.58
N MET A 79 3.35 6.78 -2.34
CA MET A 79 3.43 8.21 -1.97
C MET A 79 4.77 8.87 -2.28
N ASP A 80 5.90 8.17 -2.13
CA ASP A 80 7.22 8.71 -2.50
C ASP A 80 7.28 9.05 -4.01
N ASN A 81 6.73 8.17 -4.87
CA ASN A 81 6.65 8.44 -6.30
C ASN A 81 5.72 9.61 -6.60
N LYS A 82 4.64 9.76 -5.82
CA LYS A 82 3.74 10.91 -5.93
C LYS A 82 4.46 12.19 -5.53
N MET A 83 4.96 12.32 -4.31
CA MET A 83 5.49 13.57 -3.79
C MET A 83 6.85 13.98 -4.37
N ALA A 84 7.67 13.03 -4.85
CA ALA A 84 9.06 13.28 -5.25
C ALA A 84 9.33 13.11 -6.76
N CYS A 85 8.33 13.34 -7.62
CA CYS A 85 8.44 13.22 -9.09
C CYS A 85 9.03 11.86 -9.52
N SER A 86 8.52 10.75 -8.97
CA SER A 86 9.09 9.41 -9.19
C SER A 86 10.59 9.32 -8.85
N GLY A 87 11.02 10.07 -7.83
CA GLY A 87 12.40 10.14 -7.36
C GLY A 87 13.27 11.19 -8.06
N ALA A 88 12.78 11.82 -9.13
CA ALA A 88 13.54 12.79 -9.93
C ALA A 88 13.71 14.15 -9.24
N CYS A 89 12.84 14.50 -8.29
CA CYS A 89 12.87 15.78 -7.58
C CYS A 89 12.80 15.59 -6.06
N ASP A 90 13.05 16.66 -5.32
CA ASP A 90 12.71 16.70 -3.89
C ASP A 90 11.38 17.42 -3.72
N PRO A 91 10.45 16.89 -2.89
CA PRO A 91 9.19 17.55 -2.60
C PRO A 91 9.43 18.93 -1.95
N LEU A 92 8.55 19.88 -2.26
CA LEU A 92 8.51 21.15 -1.54
C LEU A 92 8.21 20.90 -0.05
N PRO A 93 8.73 21.72 0.88
CA PRO A 93 8.36 21.61 2.30
C PRO A 93 6.85 21.68 2.53
N ALA A 94 6.14 22.50 1.75
CA ALA A 94 4.67 22.58 1.80
C ALA A 94 4.00 21.28 1.33
N THR A 95 4.52 20.63 0.28
CA THR A 95 4.04 19.32 -0.17
C THR A 95 4.22 18.25 0.92
N ILE A 96 5.36 18.25 1.62
CA ILE A 96 5.57 17.34 2.77
C ILE A 96 4.52 17.59 3.87
N ALA A 97 4.27 18.86 4.22
CA ALA A 97 3.27 19.22 5.22
C ALA A 97 1.84 18.81 4.79
N ASN A 98 1.53 18.95 3.50
CA ASN A 98 0.25 18.55 2.91
C ASN A 98 0.06 17.03 2.99
N VAL A 99 1.08 16.23 2.66
CA VAL A 99 1.05 14.76 2.81
C VAL A 99 0.85 14.37 4.28
N ILE A 100 1.59 14.98 5.22
CA ILE A 100 1.41 14.73 6.66
C ILE A 100 -0.03 15.02 7.10
N ALA A 101 -0.60 16.16 6.67
CA ALA A 101 -1.96 16.52 7.01
C ALA A 101 -2.97 15.54 6.40
N TRP A 102 -2.75 15.10 5.17
CA TRP A 102 -3.61 14.16 4.46
C TRP A 102 -3.62 12.78 5.13
N GLU A 103 -2.46 12.21 5.43
CA GLU A 103 -2.31 10.92 6.13
C GLU A 103 -2.97 10.95 7.52
N ASN A 104 -2.72 12.00 8.30
CA ASN A 104 -3.32 12.16 9.63
C ASN A 104 -4.84 12.36 9.55
N THR A 105 -5.34 13.09 8.56
CA THR A 105 -6.78 13.29 8.36
C THR A 105 -7.49 11.97 8.07
N ARG A 106 -6.89 11.10 7.26
CA ARG A 106 -7.45 9.78 6.93
C ARG A 106 -7.42 8.83 8.13
N GLN A 107 -6.33 8.83 8.88
CA GLN A 107 -6.25 8.07 10.13
C GLN A 107 -7.32 8.54 11.13
N GLN A 108 -7.49 9.85 11.27
CA GLN A 108 -8.51 10.43 12.14
C GLN A 108 -9.92 10.02 11.69
N ALA A 109 -10.24 10.14 10.40
CA ALA A 109 -11.53 9.71 9.85
C ALA A 109 -11.84 8.24 10.15
N LEU A 110 -10.84 7.37 10.05
CA LEU A 110 -10.97 5.96 10.37
C LEU A 110 -11.19 5.71 11.88
N ASP A 111 -10.47 6.41 12.75
CA ASP A 111 -10.62 6.28 14.20
C ASP A 111 -12.00 6.80 14.67
N ASP A 112 -12.46 7.93 14.13
CA ASP A 112 -13.78 8.50 14.40
C ASP A 112 -14.91 7.60 13.88
N ALA A 113 -14.76 7.05 12.66
CA ALA A 113 -15.71 6.08 12.11
C ALA A 113 -15.76 4.81 12.96
N LYS A 114 -14.61 4.40 13.51
CA LYS A 114 -14.55 3.25 14.42
C LYS A 114 -15.33 3.51 15.71
N ALA A 115 -15.16 4.70 16.29
CA ALA A 115 -15.88 5.13 17.48
C ALA A 115 -17.40 5.25 17.24
N ALA A 116 -17.82 5.67 16.04
CA ALA A 116 -19.23 5.74 15.66
C ALA A 116 -19.89 4.38 15.40
N THR A 117 -19.09 3.32 15.23
CA THR A 117 -19.56 1.95 14.97
C THR A 117 -18.99 0.95 16.00
N PRO A 118 -19.19 1.18 17.32
CA PRO A 118 -18.45 0.47 18.38
C PRO A 118 -18.78 -1.03 18.44
N ASN A 119 -19.96 -1.44 17.99
CA ASN A 119 -20.43 -2.82 18.03
C ASN A 119 -20.10 -3.61 16.75
N SER A 120 -19.34 -3.02 15.81
CA SER A 120 -18.97 -3.72 14.58
C SER A 120 -17.80 -4.68 14.81
N THR A 121 -17.95 -5.93 14.35
CA THR A 121 -16.90 -6.95 14.39
C THR A 121 -15.91 -6.85 13.23
N VAL A 122 -16.16 -5.97 12.26
CA VAL A 122 -15.33 -5.80 11.06
C VAL A 122 -14.14 -4.90 11.37
N PRO A 123 -12.90 -5.40 11.28
CA PRO A 123 -11.73 -4.54 11.33
C PRO A 123 -11.54 -3.79 10.01
N VAL A 124 -11.19 -2.52 10.14
CA VAL A 124 -10.77 -1.66 9.03
C VAL A 124 -9.50 -0.96 9.45
N TRP A 125 -8.50 -0.89 8.58
CA TRP A 125 -7.20 -0.29 8.88
C TRP A 125 -6.76 0.69 7.80
N HIS A 126 -6.06 1.74 8.23
CA HIS A 126 -5.41 2.68 7.33
C HIS A 126 -3.95 2.28 7.12
N TYR A 127 -3.47 2.27 5.88
CA TYR A 127 -2.04 2.15 5.59
C TYR A 127 -1.53 3.31 4.76
N ALA A 128 -0.29 3.72 5.04
CA ALA A 128 0.48 4.63 4.20
C ALA A 128 1.50 3.84 3.38
N GLU A 129 1.71 4.16 2.11
CA GLU A 129 2.66 3.45 1.25
C GLU A 129 4.00 4.19 1.09
N VAL A 130 5.11 3.43 1.10
CA VAL A 130 6.49 3.94 0.92
C VAL A 130 7.21 3.20 -0.22
N ASN A 131 8.20 3.85 -0.86
CA ASN A 131 8.94 3.30 -2.00
C ASN A 131 10.46 3.40 -1.85
N PHE A 132 10.98 4.57 -1.43
CA PHE A 132 12.41 4.87 -1.52
C PHE A 132 13.10 4.65 -0.17
N VAL A 133 13.15 3.41 0.28
CA VAL A 133 13.68 3.03 1.60
C VAL A 133 15.19 2.82 1.57
N GLN A 134 15.70 2.09 0.57
CA GLN A 134 17.13 1.76 0.45
C GLN A 134 18.04 2.99 0.36
N PRO A 135 17.71 4.04 -0.41
CA PRO A 135 18.52 5.25 -0.44
C PRO A 135 18.63 5.93 0.92
N ILE A 136 17.55 5.96 1.71
CA ILE A 136 17.55 6.58 3.03
C ILE A 136 18.33 5.74 4.04
N MET A 137 18.15 4.41 4.03
CA MET A 137 18.97 3.49 4.82
C MET A 137 20.47 3.64 4.52
N SER A 138 20.82 3.97 3.28
CA SER A 138 22.20 4.19 2.83
C SER A 138 22.73 5.61 3.12
N GLY A 139 21.99 6.43 3.87
CA GLY A 139 22.42 7.76 4.34
C GLY A 139 22.01 8.93 3.45
N SER A 140 21.11 8.73 2.48
CA SER A 140 20.57 9.86 1.72
C SER A 140 19.77 10.79 2.62
N ALA A 141 20.04 12.10 2.52
CA ALA A 141 19.31 13.15 3.21
C ALA A 141 18.09 13.67 2.42
N ARG A 142 17.80 13.08 1.25
CA ARG A 142 16.67 13.53 0.43
C ARG A 142 15.35 13.29 1.17
N PRO A 143 14.42 14.25 1.18
CA PRO A 143 13.15 14.08 1.87
C PRO A 143 12.28 13.05 1.16
N ARG A 144 11.88 12.01 1.90
CA ARG A 144 11.05 10.87 1.48
C ARG A 144 10.04 10.55 2.57
N MET A 145 9.08 9.69 2.28
CA MET A 145 8.07 9.27 3.25
C MET A 145 8.72 8.84 4.57
N ILE A 146 9.74 7.99 4.51
CA ILE A 146 10.33 7.37 5.69
C ILE A 146 11.03 8.35 6.65
N ASN A 147 11.69 9.40 6.14
CA ASN A 147 12.45 10.35 6.97
C ASN A 147 11.77 11.73 7.12
N ALA A 148 10.88 12.12 6.21
CA ALA A 148 10.25 13.43 6.21
C ALA A 148 8.76 13.41 6.61
N VAL A 149 8.05 12.29 6.46
CA VAL A 149 6.60 12.19 6.75
C VAL A 149 6.32 11.26 7.92
N MET A 150 6.83 10.03 7.88
CA MET A 150 6.64 8.98 8.89
C MET A 150 6.86 9.42 10.35
N PRO A 151 7.84 10.30 10.67
CA PRO A 151 8.00 10.81 12.03
C PRO A 151 6.78 11.60 12.58
N TYR A 152 5.86 12.03 11.71
CA TYR A 152 4.74 12.91 12.02
C TYR A 152 3.36 12.28 11.79
N ILE A 153 3.31 10.98 11.46
CA ILE A 153 2.07 10.23 11.23
C ILE A 153 2.09 8.90 12.00
N ASN A 154 0.93 8.29 12.21
CA ASN A 154 0.85 6.96 12.84
C ASN A 154 -0.25 6.08 12.21
N PRO A 155 -0.11 5.71 10.92
CA PRO A 155 -1.07 4.84 10.24
C PRO A 155 -1.15 3.48 10.94
N ASP A 156 -2.23 2.72 10.75
CA ASP A 156 -2.31 1.37 11.32
C ASP A 156 -1.21 0.46 10.76
N TYR A 157 -0.98 0.52 9.45
CA TYR A 157 0.07 -0.22 8.75
C TYR A 157 0.89 0.68 7.82
N VAL A 158 2.04 0.18 7.37
CA VAL A 158 2.82 0.73 6.26
C VAL A 158 2.91 -0.32 5.16
N SER A 159 2.51 0.05 3.96
CA SER A 159 2.71 -0.72 2.74
C SER A 159 4.09 -0.37 2.18
N TYR A 160 4.88 -1.37 1.80
CA TYR A 160 6.17 -1.15 1.14
C TYR A 160 6.11 -1.62 -0.31
N SER A 161 6.14 -0.68 -1.24
CA SER A 161 6.43 -0.97 -2.65
C SER A 161 7.92 -1.24 -2.80
N ALA A 162 8.27 -2.52 -2.76
CA ALA A 162 9.59 -3.00 -2.39
C ALA A 162 10.61 -2.99 -3.55
N TRP A 163 10.29 -2.34 -4.68
CA TRP A 163 11.07 -2.41 -5.91
C TRP A 163 12.55 -2.05 -5.73
N ASP A 164 12.89 -1.13 -4.83
CA ASP A 164 14.27 -0.71 -4.55
C ASP A 164 15.05 -1.71 -3.69
N SER A 165 14.40 -2.72 -3.09
CA SER A 165 15.01 -3.78 -2.28
C SER A 165 15.16 -5.13 -2.98
N LEU A 166 14.69 -5.27 -4.22
CA LEU A 166 14.67 -6.58 -4.89
C LEU A 166 15.95 -6.87 -5.67
N TRP A 167 16.62 -5.83 -6.18
CA TRP A 167 17.70 -5.97 -7.15
C TRP A 167 18.92 -5.12 -6.77
N PRO A 168 20.16 -5.62 -7.01
CA PRO A 168 20.50 -6.91 -7.63
C PRO A 168 20.35 -8.14 -6.71
N SER A 169 20.04 -7.94 -5.42
CA SER A 169 19.86 -9.02 -4.44
C SER A 169 18.69 -8.71 -3.50
N ILE A 170 17.80 -9.69 -3.31
CA ILE A 170 16.63 -9.59 -2.42
C ILE A 170 17.00 -9.59 -0.92
N THR A 171 18.26 -9.86 -0.59
CA THR A 171 18.75 -9.92 0.80
C THR A 171 18.62 -8.58 1.54
N ALA A 172 18.37 -7.49 0.83
CA ALA A 172 18.13 -6.17 1.40
C ALA A 172 16.71 -6.02 1.98
N LEU A 173 15.75 -6.83 1.53
CA LEU A 173 14.33 -6.71 1.90
C LEU A 173 14.08 -6.85 3.42
N PRO A 174 14.61 -7.87 4.15
CA PRO A 174 14.40 -7.96 5.60
C PRO A 174 14.95 -6.75 6.37
N GLY A 175 16.07 -6.19 5.90
CA GLY A 175 16.65 -4.96 6.45
C GLY A 175 15.73 -3.76 6.25
N ALA A 176 15.15 -3.61 5.06
CA ALA A 176 14.18 -2.55 4.76
C ALA A 176 12.91 -2.68 5.61
N LEU A 177 12.34 -3.87 5.73
CA LEU A 177 11.15 -4.12 6.57
C LEU A 177 11.42 -3.76 8.03
N THR A 178 12.58 -4.16 8.56
CA THR A 178 13.01 -3.81 9.93
C THR A 178 13.16 -2.30 10.09
N TYR A 179 13.76 -1.64 9.11
CA TYR A 179 13.95 -0.18 9.12
C TYR A 179 12.62 0.56 9.07
N ILE A 180 11.68 0.15 8.21
CA ILE A 180 10.34 0.74 8.15
C ILE A 180 9.63 0.57 9.50
N GLN A 181 9.61 -0.65 10.04
CA GLN A 181 8.98 -0.95 11.33
C GLN A 181 9.53 -0.11 12.48
N SER A 182 10.85 0.21 12.47
CA SER A 182 11.47 1.03 13.51
C SER A 182 11.15 2.52 13.41
N HIS A 183 10.65 3.00 12.26
CA HIS A 183 10.20 4.39 12.07
C HIS A 183 8.72 4.59 12.42
N MET A 184 8.01 3.51 12.75
CA MET A 184 6.62 3.59 13.17
C MET A 184 6.53 3.88 14.67
N LEU A 185 5.69 4.85 15.05
CA LEU A 185 5.32 5.05 16.44
C LEU A 185 4.55 3.83 16.96
N PRO A 186 4.69 3.41 18.24
CA PRO A 186 3.92 2.30 18.78
C PRO A 186 2.40 2.50 18.62
N LYS A 187 1.67 1.43 18.31
CA LYS A 187 0.20 1.44 18.21
C LYS A 187 -0.36 0.12 18.78
N PRO A 188 -0.56 0.04 20.10
CA PRO A 188 -0.93 -1.22 20.77
C PRO A 188 -2.24 -1.84 20.29
N SER A 189 -3.12 -1.07 19.66
CA SER A 189 -4.37 -1.54 19.07
C SER A 189 -4.21 -2.36 17.78
N VAL A 190 -3.01 -2.38 17.19
CA VAL A 190 -2.70 -3.16 15.99
C VAL A 190 -1.67 -4.23 16.35
N PRO A 191 -2.04 -5.53 16.34
CA PRO A 191 -1.14 -6.60 16.74
C PRO A 191 -0.09 -6.90 15.65
N GLY A 192 1.04 -7.45 16.09
CA GLY A 192 2.06 -8.00 15.20
C GLY A 192 2.85 -6.94 14.42
N ALA A 193 3.47 -7.38 13.32
CA ALA A 193 4.16 -6.48 12.42
C ALA A 193 3.15 -5.56 11.72
N ARG A 194 3.52 -4.28 11.64
CA ARG A 194 2.70 -3.23 11.02
C ARG A 194 3.24 -2.79 9.67
N VAL A 195 4.22 -3.50 9.13
CA VAL A 195 4.74 -3.30 7.77
C VAL A 195 4.42 -4.54 6.92
N PHE A 196 4.02 -4.34 5.68
CA PHE A 196 3.79 -5.41 4.71
C PHE A 196 4.36 -5.07 3.32
N VAL A 197 4.55 -6.09 2.46
CA VAL A 197 5.02 -5.87 1.09
C VAL A 197 3.83 -5.57 0.19
N GLY A 198 3.70 -4.31 -0.20
CA GLY A 198 2.60 -3.77 -1.01
C GLY A 198 2.78 -3.99 -2.51
N GLU A 199 4.03 -4.01 -2.98
CA GLU A 199 4.35 -4.36 -4.36
C GLU A 199 5.70 -5.05 -4.46
N PHE A 200 5.76 -6.06 -5.32
CA PHE A 200 6.99 -6.62 -5.84
C PHE A 200 6.70 -7.37 -7.14
N GLY A 201 7.75 -7.71 -7.89
CA GLY A 201 7.60 -8.56 -9.06
C GLY A 201 8.93 -8.85 -9.75
N ALA A 202 8.86 -9.72 -10.75
CA ALA A 202 9.95 -10.01 -11.66
C ALA A 202 9.40 -10.06 -13.08
N LYS A 203 10.06 -9.39 -14.02
CA LYS A 203 9.62 -9.32 -15.42
C LYS A 203 9.90 -10.63 -16.15
N ALA A 204 8.87 -11.32 -16.62
CA ALA A 204 9.01 -12.47 -17.50
C ALA A 204 9.71 -12.12 -18.81
N SER A 205 9.55 -10.89 -19.33
CA SER A 205 10.23 -10.45 -20.56
C SER A 205 11.75 -10.39 -20.42
N TYR A 206 12.26 -10.17 -19.21
CA TYR A 206 13.70 -10.06 -18.95
C TYR A 206 14.28 -11.38 -18.43
N TRP A 207 13.60 -12.03 -17.49
CA TRP A 207 14.11 -13.23 -16.81
C TRP A 207 13.62 -14.55 -17.43
N GLY A 208 12.52 -14.54 -18.18
CA GLY A 208 11.77 -15.73 -18.55
C GLY A 208 10.84 -16.22 -17.42
N PRO A 209 9.79 -17.01 -17.75
CA PRO A 209 8.77 -17.42 -16.76
C PRO A 209 9.30 -18.24 -15.58
N ASP A 210 10.26 -19.14 -15.81
CA ASP A 210 10.81 -19.99 -14.74
C ASP A 210 11.63 -19.20 -13.71
N LYS A 211 12.42 -18.25 -14.21
CA LYS A 211 13.23 -17.39 -13.37
C LYS A 211 12.38 -16.33 -12.68
N GLN A 212 11.36 -15.77 -13.36
CA GLN A 212 10.31 -14.97 -12.71
C GLN A 212 9.74 -15.71 -11.50
N ASN A 213 9.26 -16.94 -11.70
CA ASN A 213 8.71 -17.77 -10.62
C ASN A 213 9.70 -17.95 -9.45
N THR A 214 10.92 -18.38 -9.75
CA THR A 214 11.95 -18.62 -8.71
C THR A 214 12.26 -17.37 -7.90
N LEU A 215 12.38 -16.22 -8.58
CA LEU A 215 12.66 -14.93 -7.96
C LEU A 215 11.48 -14.46 -7.10
N SER A 216 10.26 -14.51 -7.63
CA SER A 216 9.04 -14.13 -6.91
C SER A 216 8.82 -14.99 -5.67
N MET A 217 8.99 -16.31 -5.76
CA MET A 217 8.86 -17.20 -4.61
C MET A 217 9.96 -16.98 -3.56
N SER A 218 11.16 -16.57 -3.98
CA SER A 218 12.22 -16.20 -3.03
C SER A 218 11.86 -14.92 -2.27
N ILE A 219 11.31 -13.91 -2.94
CA ILE A 219 10.85 -12.66 -2.31
C ILE A 219 9.74 -12.94 -1.29
N ILE A 220 8.73 -13.74 -1.67
CA ILE A 220 7.64 -14.13 -0.77
C ILE A 220 8.19 -14.84 0.46
N ARG A 221 9.12 -15.79 0.28
CA ARG A 221 9.72 -16.52 1.39
C ARG A 221 10.46 -15.59 2.35
N GLU A 222 11.27 -14.67 1.85
CA GLU A 222 11.97 -13.69 2.69
C GLU A 222 11.00 -12.79 3.47
N ALA A 223 9.95 -12.28 2.81
CA ALA A 223 8.94 -11.44 3.44
C ALA A 223 8.18 -12.20 4.54
N LEU A 224 7.72 -13.43 4.25
CA LEU A 224 7.01 -14.27 5.22
C LEU A 224 7.91 -14.72 6.37
N ASN A 225 9.18 -15.05 6.10
CA ASN A 225 10.16 -15.40 7.15
C ASN A 225 10.42 -14.23 8.10
N TRP A 226 10.40 -12.99 7.59
CA TRP A 226 10.51 -11.80 8.43
C TRP A 226 9.24 -11.60 9.30
N GLY A 227 8.08 -12.01 8.80
CA GLY A 227 6.81 -12.00 9.53
C GLY A 227 5.82 -10.92 9.10
N VAL A 228 5.86 -10.48 7.84
CA VAL A 228 4.86 -9.54 7.32
C VAL A 228 3.45 -10.16 7.32
N PRO A 229 2.39 -9.38 7.56
CA PRO A 229 1.03 -9.90 7.54
C PRO A 229 0.51 -10.12 6.11
N LEU A 230 1.04 -9.40 5.10
CA LEU A 230 0.58 -9.43 3.72
C LEU A 230 1.74 -9.29 2.71
N VAL A 231 1.57 -9.88 1.52
CA VAL A 231 2.55 -9.85 0.42
C VAL A 231 1.80 -9.75 -0.92
N PHE A 232 1.99 -8.66 -1.67
CA PHE A 232 1.26 -8.37 -2.90
C PHE A 232 2.14 -8.39 -4.14
N TYR A 233 1.82 -9.27 -5.07
CA TYR A 233 2.50 -9.39 -6.34
C TYR A 233 1.91 -8.44 -7.37
N TRP A 234 2.77 -7.63 -7.98
CA TRP A 234 2.43 -6.90 -9.20
C TRP A 234 2.74 -7.79 -10.40
N ALA A 235 1.75 -8.30 -11.13
CA ALA A 235 0.29 -8.21 -10.98
C ALA A 235 -0.39 -9.46 -11.56
N VAL A 236 -1.71 -9.65 -11.34
CA VAL A 236 -2.44 -10.78 -11.98
C VAL A 236 -2.35 -10.68 -13.51
N TYR A 237 -2.70 -9.51 -14.04
CA TYR A 237 -2.56 -9.15 -15.45
C TYR A 237 -1.64 -7.93 -15.54
N ASP A 238 -0.71 -7.92 -16.50
CA ASP A 238 0.23 -6.82 -16.67
C ASP A 238 -0.41 -5.65 -17.43
N ASN A 239 -0.14 -4.44 -16.96
CA ASN A 239 -0.52 -3.19 -17.63
C ASN A 239 0.65 -2.55 -18.41
N THR A 240 1.86 -3.11 -18.31
CA THR A 240 3.09 -2.56 -18.92
C THR A 240 3.54 -3.32 -20.18
N GLY A 241 3.06 -4.54 -20.39
CA GLY A 241 3.59 -5.46 -21.42
C GLY A 241 5.00 -5.98 -21.13
N SER A 242 5.57 -5.67 -19.96
CA SER A 242 6.90 -6.12 -19.53
C SER A 242 6.89 -7.51 -18.88
N GLY A 243 5.74 -8.15 -18.75
CA GLY A 243 5.60 -9.49 -18.21
C GLY A 243 5.66 -9.56 -16.70
N TYR A 244 5.12 -8.56 -15.99
CA TYR A 244 4.90 -8.66 -14.53
C TYR A 244 3.67 -9.52 -14.18
N TRP A 245 3.04 -10.18 -15.14
CA TRP A 245 1.80 -10.91 -14.95
C TRP A 245 1.97 -12.24 -14.18
N LEU A 246 0.88 -12.68 -13.54
CA LEU A 246 0.65 -14.10 -13.23
C LEU A 246 -0.01 -14.82 -14.41
N VAL A 247 -0.84 -14.11 -15.19
CA VAL A 247 -1.52 -14.59 -16.40
C VAL A 247 -1.11 -13.71 -17.57
N ASP A 248 -0.47 -14.29 -18.58
CA ASP A 248 0.16 -13.51 -19.65
C ASP A 248 -0.83 -12.83 -20.60
N ASN A 249 -0.30 -12.06 -21.55
CA ASN A 249 -1.08 -11.34 -22.57
C ASN A 249 -1.84 -12.26 -23.55
N THR A 250 -1.64 -13.57 -23.49
CA THR A 250 -2.41 -14.58 -24.23
C THR A 250 -3.46 -15.29 -23.35
N ASN A 251 -3.67 -14.80 -22.12
CA ASN A 251 -4.48 -15.43 -21.07
C ASN A 251 -3.94 -16.79 -20.60
N THR A 252 -2.63 -17.00 -20.66
CA THR A 252 -1.99 -18.24 -20.20
C THR A 252 -1.39 -18.04 -18.79
N PRO A 253 -1.85 -18.79 -17.77
CA PRO A 253 -1.22 -18.76 -16.45
C PRO A 253 0.25 -19.19 -16.51
N GLN A 254 1.12 -18.40 -15.88
CA GLN A 254 2.57 -18.63 -15.81
C GLN A 254 2.93 -19.49 -14.60
N PRO A 255 4.15 -20.07 -14.51
CA PRO A 255 4.56 -20.89 -13.37
C PRO A 255 4.35 -20.22 -12.00
N VAL A 256 4.57 -18.90 -11.92
CA VAL A 256 4.36 -18.12 -10.69
C VAL A 256 2.91 -18.12 -10.21
N TYR A 257 1.92 -18.15 -11.11
CA TYR A 257 0.49 -18.25 -10.77
C TYR A 257 0.21 -19.50 -9.93
N TYR A 258 0.74 -20.65 -10.37
CA TYR A 258 0.54 -21.92 -9.69
C TYR A 258 1.28 -21.99 -8.36
N SER A 259 2.52 -21.46 -8.31
CA SER A 259 3.31 -21.42 -7.07
C SER A 259 2.66 -20.59 -5.98
N PHE A 260 2.05 -19.44 -6.32
CA PHE A 260 1.29 -18.63 -5.37
C PHE A 260 0.11 -19.39 -4.76
N GLN A 261 -0.68 -20.06 -5.62
CA GLN A 261 -1.81 -20.86 -5.14
C GLN A 261 -1.35 -22.00 -4.24
N ALA A 262 -0.26 -22.68 -4.61
CA ALA A 262 0.29 -23.77 -3.81
C ALA A 262 0.79 -23.26 -2.45
N GLN A 263 1.50 -22.12 -2.42
CA GLN A 263 1.97 -21.50 -1.19
C GLN A 263 0.79 -21.13 -0.29
N TYR A 264 -0.26 -20.49 -0.82
CA TYR A 264 -1.43 -20.13 -0.01
C TYR A 264 -2.11 -21.36 0.60
N LYS A 265 -2.33 -22.42 -0.19
CA LYS A 265 -2.93 -23.68 0.28
C LYS A 265 -2.10 -24.39 1.35
N ALA A 266 -0.77 -24.26 1.31
CA ALA A 266 0.11 -24.89 2.29
C ALA A 266 0.14 -24.15 3.65
N ASN A 267 -0.40 -22.93 3.72
CA ASN A 267 -0.43 -22.10 4.94
C ASN A 267 -1.85 -21.85 5.47
N GLN A 268 -2.86 -22.54 4.92
CA GLN A 268 -4.19 -22.66 5.53
C GLN A 268 -4.20 -23.80 6.54
#